data_AF-A0A3B3WTF3-F1
#
_entry.id   AF-A0A3B3WTF3-F1
#
_cell.length_a   1.000
_cell.length_b   1.000
_cell.length_c   1.000
_cell.angle_alpha   90.00
_cell.angle_beta   90.00
_cell.angle_gamma   90.00
#
_symmetry.space_group_name_H-M   'P 1'
#
loop_
_entity.id
_entity.type
_entity.pdbx_description
1 polymer ?
#
loop_
_entity_poly.entity_id
_entity_poly.type
_entity_poly.pdbx_seq_one_letter_code
_entity_poly.pdbx_strand_id
1 'polypeptide(L)'
;MKTILAAYSGVPKGTGSSILSSLQDLPSALWPCSSRMEKHLQVISVLQWVVSFLALGIACTLLLIYMFCTDCWLIAALYTAWLIVDWNTPKRGGRRSSWVRNWTVWTYFRDYFPVRLIKTHDLLPNRNYVFGYHPHGIFCFGAFCNFGTEATGFSKKFPGIKPSLATLAGNFRLPVLRDYLMSGGICPVNRHSIDYLLSCNGTGNAVVIVVGGAAESLHCVPGVNSVTLKNRKGFVKLALQKGSDLVPVYSFGENDAYKQVIFEEGTCWRALQKRLQKILGFAPCLFYGSAWGIVPFCNPITTIVGEPITVPKIEDPTEEMVDLYHGMYVRSLRCLFDKYKTRFGLKESDILHIQ
;
A
#
# COMPACT_ATOMS: atom_id res chain seq x y z
N MET A 1 -31.86 -12.59 -80.87
CA MET A 1 -31.46 -11.62 -81.90
C MET A 1 -30.46 -10.66 -81.25
N LYS A 2 -29.20 -10.67 -81.72
CA LYS A 2 -28.24 -9.54 -81.78
C LYS A 2 -27.92 -8.77 -80.47
N THR A 3 -26.73 -8.96 -79.86
CA THR A 3 -25.47 -8.14 -80.00
C THR A 3 -25.54 -6.75 -79.30
N ILE A 4 -24.54 -6.09 -78.70
CA ILE A 4 -23.06 -6.21 -78.62
C ILE A 4 -22.53 -5.20 -77.53
N LEU A 5 -21.30 -5.48 -77.07
CA LEU A 5 -20.24 -4.72 -76.36
C LEU A 5 -20.22 -3.18 -76.25
N ALA A 6 -19.55 -2.71 -75.16
CA ALA A 6 -18.33 -1.84 -75.09
C ALA A 6 -18.40 -0.88 -73.87
N ALA A 7 -17.57 -0.94 -72.82
CA ALA A 7 -16.12 -0.68 -72.65
C ALA A 7 -15.73 0.80 -72.34
N TYR A 8 -15.15 0.98 -71.13
CA TYR A 8 -14.12 1.94 -70.67
C TYR A 8 -14.37 3.47 -70.56
N SER A 9 -14.17 4.02 -69.35
CA SER A 9 -13.01 4.89 -68.99
C SER A 9 -13.09 5.50 -67.56
N GLY A 10 -11.94 5.61 -66.88
CA GLY A 10 -11.58 6.79 -66.06
C GLY A 10 -11.88 6.84 -64.55
N VAL A 11 -10.90 6.45 -63.72
CA VAL A 11 -10.63 6.71 -62.27
C VAL A 11 -10.69 8.24 -61.94
N PRO A 12 -11.04 8.79 -60.73
CA PRO A 12 -10.42 8.45 -59.43
C PRO A 12 -11.23 8.50 -58.10
N LYS A 13 -10.74 7.69 -57.16
CA LYS A 13 -10.61 7.87 -55.70
C LYS A 13 -11.77 8.51 -54.91
N GLY A 14 -12.43 7.68 -54.10
CA GLY A 14 -13.20 8.10 -52.92
C GLY A 14 -13.31 6.96 -51.94
N THR A 15 -12.59 7.07 -50.83
CA THR A 15 -12.45 6.14 -49.70
C THR A 15 -13.80 5.77 -49.08
N GLY A 16 -14.20 4.50 -49.16
CA GLY A 16 -15.30 3.92 -48.39
C GLY A 16 -14.78 2.83 -47.47
N SER A 17 -14.19 3.21 -46.33
CA SER A 17 -13.74 2.25 -45.33
C SER A 17 -14.96 1.55 -44.71
N SER A 18 -14.91 0.22 -44.70
CA SER A 18 -15.89 -0.68 -44.09
C SER A 18 -16.20 -0.34 -42.63
N ILE A 19 -17.41 -0.67 -42.19
CA ILE A 19 -18.02 -0.55 -40.84
C ILE A 19 -17.13 -1.10 -39.69
N LEU A 20 -15.97 -1.70 -39.97
CA LEU A 20 -14.97 -2.08 -38.98
C LEU A 20 -13.94 -0.99 -38.61
N SER A 21 -13.85 0.14 -39.32
CA SER A 21 -12.96 1.26 -38.94
C SER A 21 -13.59 2.25 -37.95
N SER A 22 -14.88 2.12 -37.64
CA SER A 22 -15.61 3.00 -36.72
C SER A 22 -15.49 2.61 -35.24
N LEU A 23 -14.71 1.56 -34.93
CA LEU A 23 -14.43 1.11 -33.56
C LEU A 23 -13.00 1.35 -33.10
N GLN A 24 -12.18 2.07 -33.90
CA GLN A 24 -10.80 2.44 -33.55
C GLN A 24 -10.58 3.93 -33.31
N ASP A 25 -11.60 4.76 -33.51
CA ASP A 25 -11.60 6.15 -33.07
C ASP A 25 -12.49 6.29 -31.82
N LEU A 26 -12.01 5.74 -30.71
CA LEU A 26 -12.47 6.17 -29.40
C LEU A 26 -11.54 7.31 -28.95
N PRO A 27 -12.00 8.57 -28.88
CA PRO A 27 -11.24 9.62 -28.25
C PRO A 27 -11.01 9.21 -26.80
N SER A 28 -9.76 9.26 -26.38
CA SER A 28 -9.31 9.31 -25.00
C SER A 28 -9.88 10.53 -24.27
N ALA A 29 -11.20 10.60 -24.06
CA ALA A 29 -11.85 11.66 -23.30
C ALA A 29 -13.32 11.34 -22.96
N LEU A 30 -13.56 10.54 -21.92
CA LEU A 30 -14.71 10.75 -21.01
C LEU A 30 -14.32 10.30 -19.60
N TRP A 31 -13.24 10.88 -19.05
CA TRP A 31 -13.18 11.06 -17.61
C TRP A 31 -13.87 12.39 -17.30
N PRO A 32 -14.78 12.48 -16.30
CA PRO A 32 -15.39 13.75 -15.96
C PRO A 32 -14.27 14.75 -15.70
N CYS A 33 -14.32 15.89 -16.36
CA CYS A 33 -13.34 16.95 -16.21
C CYS A 33 -13.44 17.46 -14.77
N SER A 34 -12.66 16.86 -13.87
CA SER A 34 -12.54 17.32 -12.51
C SER A 34 -12.17 18.79 -12.55
N SER A 35 -12.91 19.61 -11.82
CA SER A 35 -12.66 21.06 -11.81
C SER A 35 -11.18 21.30 -11.49
N ARG A 36 -10.58 22.38 -12.01
CA ARG A 36 -9.17 22.70 -11.71
C ARG A 36 -8.90 22.66 -10.19
N MET A 37 -9.88 23.09 -9.39
CA MET A 37 -9.87 23.00 -7.93
C MET A 37 -9.74 21.56 -7.41
N GLU A 38 -10.52 20.62 -7.95
CA GLU A 38 -10.47 19.22 -7.54
C GLU A 38 -9.10 18.60 -7.77
N LYS A 39 -8.46 18.88 -8.91
CA LYS A 39 -7.07 18.43 -9.16
C LYS A 39 -6.08 19.00 -8.14
N HIS A 40 -6.25 20.27 -7.73
CA HIS A 40 -5.43 20.85 -6.68
C HIS A 40 -5.68 20.17 -5.32
N LEU A 41 -6.94 19.88 -4.98
CA LEU A 41 -7.29 19.17 -3.74
C LEU A 41 -6.72 17.74 -3.73
N GLN A 42 -6.74 17.04 -4.86
CA GLN A 42 -6.08 15.75 -5.04
C GLN A 42 -4.57 15.84 -4.77
N VAL A 43 -3.87 16.81 -5.38
CA VAL A 43 -2.42 17.01 -5.12
C VAL A 43 -2.16 17.36 -3.65
N ILE A 44 -2.92 18.28 -3.07
CA ILE A 44 -2.79 18.70 -1.66
C ILE A 44 -3.01 17.51 -0.72
N SER A 45 -3.99 16.65 -1.01
CA SER A 45 -4.28 15.48 -0.16
C SER A 45 -3.12 14.49 -0.10
N VAL A 46 -2.47 14.23 -1.23
CA VAL A 46 -1.32 13.31 -1.29
C VAL A 46 -0.08 13.95 -0.69
N LEU A 47 0.16 15.23 -0.95
CA LEU A 47 1.25 15.97 -0.33
C LEU A 47 1.06 16.06 1.19
N GLN A 48 -0.17 16.25 1.68
CA GLN A 48 -0.47 16.23 3.11
C GLN A 48 -0.02 14.91 3.73
N TRP A 49 -0.33 13.77 3.10
CA TRP A 49 0.13 12.47 3.58
C TRP A 49 1.66 12.34 3.55
N VAL A 50 2.31 12.66 2.43
CA VAL A 50 3.77 12.56 2.26
C VAL A 50 4.51 13.44 3.29
N VAL A 51 4.12 14.71 3.40
CA VAL A 51 4.73 15.66 4.35
C VAL A 51 4.45 15.24 5.79
N SER A 52 3.25 14.76 6.10
CA SER A 52 2.94 14.28 7.45
C SER A 52 3.81 13.08 7.83
N PHE A 53 4.01 12.14 6.91
CA PHE A 53 4.84 10.96 7.15
C PHE A 53 6.32 11.32 7.34
N LEU A 54 6.85 12.26 6.54
CA LEU A 54 8.28 12.61 6.56
C LEU A 54 8.65 13.61 7.68
N ALA A 55 7.81 14.62 7.92
CA ALA A 55 8.19 15.79 8.71
C ALA A 55 7.43 15.95 10.02
N LEU A 56 6.16 15.50 10.13
CA LEU A 56 5.30 15.81 11.29
C LEU A 56 5.94 15.36 12.60
N GLY A 57 6.42 14.12 12.67
CA GLY A 57 7.00 13.59 13.91
C GLY A 57 8.26 14.34 14.36
N ILE A 58 9.14 14.69 13.41
CA ILE A 58 10.37 15.44 13.70
C ILE A 58 10.03 16.88 14.11
N ALA A 59 9.19 17.56 13.33
CA ALA A 59 8.76 18.93 13.59
C ALA A 59 8.07 19.06 14.96
N CYS A 60 7.13 18.15 15.28
CA CYS A 60 6.46 18.15 16.57
C CYS A 60 7.41 17.80 17.74
N THR A 61 8.44 16.98 17.52
CA THR A 61 9.46 16.71 18.54
C THR A 61 10.29 17.95 18.82
N LEU A 62 10.79 18.62 17.78
CA LEU A 62 11.57 19.84 17.92
C LEU A 62 10.74 20.97 18.55
N LEU A 63 9.48 21.11 18.15
CA LEU A 63 8.54 22.06 18.75
C LEU A 63 8.33 21.76 20.24
N LEU A 64 8.13 20.49 20.61
CA LEU A 64 7.96 20.09 22.00
C LEU A 64 9.20 20.44 22.84
N ILE A 65 10.40 20.16 22.33
CA ILE A 65 11.67 20.52 22.98
C ILE A 65 11.79 22.04 23.10
N TYR A 66 11.49 22.78 22.04
CA TYR A 66 11.52 24.24 22.05
C TYR A 66 10.55 24.82 23.10
N MET A 67 9.33 24.27 23.21
CA MET A 67 8.34 24.71 24.20
C MET A 67 8.80 24.53 25.65
N PHE A 68 9.65 23.55 25.96
CA PHE A 68 10.26 23.43 27.28
C PHE A 68 11.19 24.61 27.62
N CYS A 69 11.70 25.31 26.60
CA CYS A 69 12.57 26.48 26.73
C CYS A 69 11.79 27.81 26.68
N THR A 70 10.45 27.79 26.68
CA THR A 70 9.62 29.00 26.65
C THR A 70 8.61 29.03 27.81
N ASP A 71 7.85 30.12 27.92
CA ASP A 71 6.77 30.24 28.92
C ASP A 71 5.66 29.19 28.74
N CYS A 72 5.63 28.48 27.59
CA CYS A 72 4.72 27.39 27.31
C CYS A 72 5.16 26.03 27.89
N TRP A 73 6.20 25.99 28.73
CA TRP A 73 6.77 24.73 29.25
C TRP A 73 5.74 23.86 30.00
N LEU A 74 4.75 24.46 30.66
CA LEU A 74 3.68 23.72 31.34
C LEU A 74 2.88 22.85 30.37
N ILE A 75 2.58 23.35 29.17
CA ILE A 75 1.88 22.59 28.13
C ILE A 75 2.75 21.41 27.68
N ALA A 76 4.03 21.65 27.46
CA ALA A 76 4.99 20.61 27.07
C ALA A 76 5.14 19.54 28.17
N ALA A 77 5.19 19.94 29.44
CA ALA A 77 5.28 19.05 30.58
C ALA A 77 4.04 18.17 30.73
N LEU A 78 2.84 18.76 30.65
CA LEU A 78 1.57 18.02 30.72
C LEU A 78 1.45 17.01 29.58
N TYR A 79 1.75 17.43 28.35
CA TYR A 79 1.72 16.53 27.20
C TYR A 79 2.77 15.41 27.31
N THR A 80 3.99 15.72 27.78
CA THR A 80 5.03 14.71 28.00
C THR A 80 4.65 13.71 29.10
N ALA A 81 4.05 14.18 30.21
CA ALA A 81 3.53 13.31 31.25
C ALA A 81 2.45 12.36 30.69
N TRP A 82 1.53 12.89 29.89
CA TRP A 82 0.54 12.07 29.19
C TRP A 82 1.20 11.05 28.26
N LEU A 83 2.21 11.43 27.46
CA LEU A 83 2.94 10.52 26.57
C LEU A 83 3.60 9.35 27.31
N ILE A 84 4.13 9.61 28.51
CA ILE A 84 4.76 8.59 29.38
C ILE A 84 3.70 7.60 29.88
N VAL A 85 2.59 8.11 30.42
CA VAL A 85 1.48 7.26 30.88
C VAL A 85 0.92 6.44 29.71
N ASP A 86 0.84 7.05 28.53
CA ASP A 86 0.25 6.47 27.34
C ASP A 86 1.22 5.64 26.49
N TRP A 87 2.46 5.43 26.95
CA TRP A 87 3.56 4.94 26.10
C TRP A 87 3.29 3.62 25.38
N ASN A 88 2.52 2.72 26.00
CA ASN A 88 2.25 1.38 25.47
C ASN A 88 0.95 1.26 24.68
N THR A 89 0.15 2.32 24.57
CA THR A 89 -1.13 2.30 23.84
C THR A 89 -1.01 1.88 22.37
N PRO A 90 0.02 2.30 21.59
CA PRO A 90 0.22 1.80 20.23
C PRO A 90 0.35 0.28 20.13
N LYS A 91 0.86 -0.38 21.19
CA LYS A 91 1.03 -1.84 21.23
C LYS A 91 -0.25 -2.60 21.60
N ARG A 92 -1.30 -1.89 22.01
CA ARG A 92 -2.56 -2.44 22.51
C ARG A 92 -3.76 -2.07 21.62
N GLY A 93 -3.53 -2.01 20.31
CA GLY A 93 -4.57 -1.69 19.31
C GLY A 93 -4.78 -0.20 19.04
N GLY A 94 -4.08 0.69 19.77
CA GLY A 94 -4.10 2.12 19.52
C GLY A 94 -5.47 2.77 19.74
N ARG A 95 -5.71 3.88 19.04
CA ARG A 95 -6.93 4.70 19.14
C ARG A 95 -7.55 4.95 17.78
N ARG A 96 -8.09 3.89 17.17
CA ARG A 96 -8.77 3.99 15.88
C ARG A 96 -9.94 4.98 15.96
N SER A 97 -10.00 5.93 15.04
CA SER A 97 -11.07 6.90 14.91
C SER A 97 -11.82 6.71 13.59
N SER A 98 -13.10 6.37 13.69
CA SER A 98 -13.98 6.30 12.51
C SER A 98 -14.07 7.65 11.81
N TRP A 99 -14.06 8.76 12.56
CA TRP A 99 -14.12 10.10 11.99
C TRP A 99 -12.89 10.40 11.13
N VAL A 100 -11.68 10.15 11.65
CA VAL A 100 -10.43 10.40 10.89
C VAL A 100 -10.38 9.52 9.64
N ARG A 101 -10.72 8.22 9.75
CA ARG A 101 -10.73 7.32 8.59
C ARG A 101 -11.72 7.72 7.49
N ASN A 102 -12.75 8.51 7.81
CA ASN A 102 -13.78 8.98 6.88
C ASN A 102 -13.58 10.45 6.43
N TRP A 103 -12.43 11.08 6.71
CA TRP A 103 -12.17 12.43 6.22
C TRP A 103 -12.23 12.50 4.68
N THR A 104 -12.85 13.57 4.17
CA THR A 104 -12.98 13.83 2.72
C THR A 104 -11.64 13.94 2.01
N VAL A 105 -10.57 14.33 2.71
CA VAL A 105 -9.20 14.36 2.17
C VAL A 105 -8.77 12.99 1.62
N TRP A 106 -9.25 11.88 2.21
CA TRP A 106 -8.95 10.53 1.72
C TRP A 106 -9.68 10.19 0.42
N THR A 107 -10.83 10.81 0.15
CA THR A 107 -11.51 10.70 -1.14
C THR A 107 -10.68 11.33 -2.25
N TYR A 108 -10.18 12.55 -2.02
CA TYR A 108 -9.25 13.20 -2.95
C TYR A 108 -7.94 12.41 -3.11
N PHE A 109 -7.42 11.84 -2.03
CA PHE A 109 -6.23 10.99 -2.07
C PHE A 109 -6.46 9.76 -2.96
N ARG A 110 -7.61 9.07 -2.79
CA ARG A 110 -8.00 7.94 -3.63
C ARG A 110 -8.11 8.35 -5.10
N ASP A 111 -8.74 9.49 -5.37
CA ASP A 111 -9.02 9.96 -6.73
C ASP A 111 -7.78 10.55 -7.43
N TYR A 112 -6.69 10.82 -6.70
CA TYR A 112 -5.40 11.18 -7.28
C TYR A 112 -4.72 9.98 -7.99
N PHE A 113 -4.75 8.80 -7.36
CA PHE A 113 -4.17 7.54 -7.87
C PHE A 113 -5.22 6.56 -8.42
N PRO A 114 -6.43 7.01 -8.74
CA PRO A 114 -7.62 6.15 -8.86
C PRO A 114 -7.62 4.84 -8.05
N VAL A 115 -7.42 4.89 -6.72
CA VAL A 115 -7.18 3.69 -5.91
C VAL A 115 -8.39 2.76 -5.88
N ARG A 116 -8.20 1.49 -6.19
CA ARG A 116 -9.24 0.45 -6.17
C ARG A 116 -8.90 -0.70 -5.23
N LEU A 117 -9.90 -1.14 -4.47
CA LEU A 117 -9.83 -2.34 -3.63
C LEU A 117 -10.75 -3.43 -4.20
N ILE A 118 -10.18 -4.51 -4.69
CA ILE A 118 -10.90 -5.65 -5.24
C ILE A 118 -10.86 -6.78 -4.23
N LYS A 119 -12.05 -7.21 -3.82
CA LYS A 119 -12.28 -8.37 -2.96
C LYS A 119 -12.50 -9.60 -3.85
N THR A 120 -11.78 -10.68 -3.58
CA THR A 120 -12.00 -11.95 -4.28
C THR A 120 -12.90 -12.91 -3.50
N HIS A 121 -12.83 -12.90 -2.16
CA HIS A 121 -13.55 -13.82 -1.29
C HIS A 121 -14.11 -13.12 -0.05
N ASP A 122 -15.17 -13.69 0.52
CA ASP A 122 -15.68 -13.32 1.83
C ASP A 122 -14.72 -13.73 2.94
N LEU A 123 -14.64 -12.89 3.97
CA LEU A 123 -13.87 -13.18 5.18
C LEU A 123 -14.85 -13.30 6.34
N LEU A 124 -14.68 -14.35 7.13
CA LEU A 124 -15.54 -14.64 8.26
C LEU A 124 -15.16 -13.75 9.45
N PRO A 125 -16.10 -13.00 10.05
CA PRO A 125 -15.83 -12.08 11.15
C PRO A 125 -15.47 -12.78 12.48
N ASN A 126 -15.64 -14.09 12.55
CA ASN A 126 -15.23 -14.92 13.69
C ASN A 126 -13.78 -15.42 13.57
N ARG A 127 -13.05 -15.07 12.51
CA ARG A 127 -11.63 -15.40 12.32
C ARG A 127 -10.77 -14.15 12.32
N ASN A 128 -9.49 -14.32 12.66
CA ASN A 128 -8.47 -13.30 12.53
C ASN A 128 -7.58 -13.59 11.33
N TYR A 129 -6.99 -12.56 10.75
CA TYR A 129 -6.29 -12.61 9.48
C TYR A 129 -4.95 -11.89 9.54
N VAL A 130 -3.96 -12.45 8.83
CA VAL A 130 -2.70 -11.78 8.51
C VAL A 130 -2.67 -11.56 7.01
N PHE A 131 -2.84 -10.30 6.61
CA PHE A 131 -2.75 -9.90 5.21
C PHE A 131 -1.29 -9.61 4.89
N GLY A 132 -0.70 -10.37 3.97
CA GLY A 132 0.60 -10.03 3.42
C GLY A 132 0.42 -9.12 2.22
N TYR A 133 0.80 -7.84 2.37
CA TYR A 133 0.71 -6.82 1.33
C TYR A 133 1.98 -6.76 0.49
N HIS A 134 1.81 -6.72 -0.83
CA HIS A 134 2.88 -6.71 -1.83
C HIS A 134 2.50 -5.82 -3.03
N PRO A 135 3.45 -5.14 -3.69
CA PRO A 135 4.76 -4.76 -3.17
C PRO A 135 4.63 -3.58 -2.18
N HIS A 136 5.72 -3.21 -1.52
CA HIS A 136 5.79 -2.10 -0.56
C HIS A 136 5.69 -0.73 -1.27
N GLY A 137 6.35 -0.56 -2.40
CA GLY A 137 6.57 0.77 -2.98
C GLY A 137 7.35 1.69 -2.03
N ILE A 138 7.40 2.99 -2.31
CA ILE A 138 8.14 3.95 -1.45
C ILE A 138 7.32 4.33 -0.20
N PHE A 139 6.04 4.66 -0.38
CA PHE A 139 5.14 5.13 0.69
C PHE A 139 3.93 4.23 0.95
N CYS A 140 3.81 3.09 0.26
CA CYS A 140 2.65 2.19 0.34
C CYS A 140 1.31 2.93 0.22
N PHE A 141 1.16 3.83 -0.77
CA PHE A 141 -0.04 4.63 -0.96
C PHE A 141 -1.31 3.78 -1.05
N GLY A 142 -1.25 2.64 -1.76
CA GLY A 142 -2.36 1.69 -1.84
C GLY A 142 -2.69 1.07 -0.48
N ALA A 143 -1.67 0.67 0.30
CA ALA A 143 -1.88 0.06 1.61
C ALA A 143 -2.51 1.07 2.59
N PHE A 144 -1.99 2.29 2.62
CA PHE A 144 -2.55 3.35 3.46
C PHE A 144 -4.00 3.66 3.09
N CYS A 145 -4.27 3.92 1.80
CA CYS A 145 -5.62 4.24 1.34
C CYS A 145 -6.62 3.11 1.67
N ASN A 146 -6.25 1.86 1.37
CA ASN A 146 -7.16 0.72 1.53
C ASN A 146 -7.37 0.26 2.96
N PHE A 147 -6.34 0.33 3.81
CA PHE A 147 -6.38 -0.28 5.15
C PHE A 147 -6.29 0.75 6.29
N GLY A 148 -5.72 1.92 6.03
CA GLY A 148 -5.63 3.05 6.96
C GLY A 148 -6.80 4.04 6.89
N THR A 149 -7.64 3.97 5.85
CA THR A 149 -8.80 4.86 5.65
C THR A 149 -10.06 4.08 5.25
N GLU A 150 -11.20 4.77 5.10
CA GLU A 150 -12.42 4.21 4.50
C GLU A 150 -12.64 4.66 3.05
N ALA A 151 -11.67 5.32 2.40
CA ALA A 151 -11.86 5.91 1.06
C ALA A 151 -12.26 4.91 -0.03
N THR A 152 -11.80 3.66 0.08
CA THR A 152 -12.17 2.55 -0.83
C THR A 152 -13.28 1.65 -0.29
N GLY A 153 -13.90 2.04 0.83
CA GLY A 153 -15.04 1.35 1.43
C GLY A 153 -14.69 -0.02 2.00
N PHE A 154 -13.53 -0.15 2.68
CA PHE A 154 -13.07 -1.42 3.25
C PHE A 154 -14.15 -2.08 4.11
N SER A 155 -14.74 -1.33 5.05
CA SER A 155 -15.77 -1.84 5.97
C SER A 155 -17.02 -2.37 5.25
N LYS A 156 -17.37 -1.81 4.08
CA LYS A 156 -18.47 -2.30 3.23
C LYS A 156 -18.10 -3.57 2.48
N LYS A 157 -16.84 -3.68 2.03
CA LYS A 157 -16.35 -4.86 1.30
C LYS A 157 -16.12 -6.05 2.23
N PHE A 158 -15.62 -5.81 3.44
CA PHE A 158 -15.34 -6.84 4.44
C PHE A 158 -16.10 -6.54 5.75
N PRO A 159 -17.42 -6.78 5.77
CA PRO A 159 -18.23 -6.48 6.94
C PRO A 159 -17.75 -7.29 8.16
N GLY A 160 -17.61 -6.61 9.29
CA GLY A 160 -17.11 -7.21 10.53
C GLY A 160 -15.59 -7.39 10.60
N ILE A 161 -14.84 -7.04 9.55
CA ILE A 161 -13.37 -7.09 9.54
C ILE A 161 -12.77 -5.71 9.85
N LYS A 162 -11.80 -5.67 10.77
CA LYS A 162 -11.09 -4.48 11.21
C LYS A 162 -9.65 -4.52 10.71
N PRO A 163 -9.28 -3.72 9.69
CA PRO A 163 -7.93 -3.70 9.17
C PRO A 163 -7.03 -2.85 10.07
N SER A 164 -5.84 -3.37 10.35
CA SER A 164 -4.77 -2.67 11.06
C SER A 164 -3.48 -2.76 10.24
N LEU A 165 -3.16 -1.66 9.54
CA LEU A 165 -1.91 -1.56 8.78
C LEU A 165 -0.71 -1.47 9.73
N ALA A 166 0.25 -2.36 9.60
CA ALA A 166 1.45 -2.39 10.40
C ALA A 166 2.58 -1.59 9.73
N THR A 167 3.14 -0.60 10.44
CA THR A 167 4.26 0.24 9.95
C THR A 167 5.38 0.34 10.97
N LEU A 168 6.49 1.00 10.61
CA LEU A 168 7.70 1.11 11.43
C LEU A 168 7.40 1.51 12.88
N ALA A 169 7.84 0.70 13.83
CA ALA A 169 7.57 0.91 15.25
C ALA A 169 8.15 2.23 15.80
N GLY A 170 9.20 2.76 15.17
CA GLY A 170 9.79 4.05 15.50
C GLY A 170 8.82 5.24 15.35
N ASN A 171 7.90 5.18 14.38
CA ASN A 171 6.92 6.25 14.15
C ASN A 171 6.02 6.48 15.36
N PHE A 172 5.79 5.45 16.18
CA PHE A 172 4.94 5.50 17.37
C PHE A 172 5.65 6.04 18.62
N ARG A 173 6.94 6.40 18.49
CA ARG A 173 7.70 7.12 19.53
C ARG A 173 7.68 8.63 19.32
N LEU A 174 7.28 9.10 18.14
CA LEU A 174 7.27 10.52 17.81
C LEU A 174 5.93 11.14 18.26
N PRO A 175 5.96 12.29 18.96
CA PRO A 175 4.77 12.99 19.42
C PRO A 175 3.91 13.41 18.24
N VAL A 176 2.58 13.42 18.43
CA VAL A 176 1.55 13.77 17.44
C VAL A 176 1.47 12.79 16.27
N LEU A 177 2.58 12.42 15.63
CA LEU A 177 2.62 11.42 14.56
C LEU A 177 2.08 10.07 15.05
N ARG A 178 2.45 9.63 16.27
CA ARG A 178 1.92 8.39 16.85
C ARG A 178 0.39 8.37 16.91
N ASP A 179 -0.23 9.49 17.30
CA ASP A 179 -1.67 9.59 17.48
C ASP A 179 -2.38 9.74 16.14
N TYR A 180 -1.77 10.48 15.21
CA TYR A 180 -2.23 10.56 13.83
C TYR A 180 -2.27 9.17 13.16
N LEU A 181 -1.21 8.37 13.28
CA LEU A 181 -1.20 7.01 12.75
C LEU A 181 -2.21 6.10 13.46
N MET A 182 -2.27 6.12 14.80
CA MET A 182 -3.23 5.34 15.57
C MET A 182 -4.68 5.69 15.23
N SER A 183 -4.98 6.96 14.90
CA SER A 183 -6.31 7.39 14.51
C SER A 183 -6.80 6.72 13.21
N GLY A 184 -5.89 6.39 12.28
CA GLY A 184 -6.18 5.56 11.11
C GLY A 184 -6.37 4.07 11.44
N GLY A 185 -6.11 3.64 12.67
CA GLY A 185 -6.04 2.23 13.07
C GLY A 185 -4.73 1.54 12.66
N ILE A 186 -3.69 2.33 12.35
CA ILE A 186 -2.35 1.85 12.02
C ILE A 186 -1.64 1.46 13.31
N CYS A 187 -0.88 0.36 13.28
CA CYS A 187 -0.17 -0.18 14.43
C CYS A 187 1.33 -0.35 14.14
N PRO A 188 2.18 -0.45 15.18
CA PRO A 188 3.59 -0.73 14.99
C PRO A 188 3.82 -2.20 14.60
N VAL A 189 4.67 -2.41 13.59
CA VAL A 189 5.10 -3.72 13.09
C VAL A 189 6.09 -4.37 14.05
N ASN A 190 5.59 -4.84 15.20
CA ASN A 190 6.37 -5.62 16.15
C ASN A 190 5.51 -6.77 16.72
N ARG A 191 6.19 -7.81 17.23
CA ARG A 191 5.55 -9.05 17.67
C ARG A 191 4.47 -8.80 18.74
N HIS A 192 4.75 -7.98 19.75
CA HIS A 192 3.79 -7.70 20.82
C HIS A 192 2.48 -7.08 20.33
N SER A 193 2.57 -6.16 19.37
CA SER A 193 1.40 -5.41 18.90
C SER A 193 0.54 -6.27 17.99
N ILE A 194 1.18 -7.05 17.12
CA ILE A 194 0.47 -8.00 16.26
C ILE A 194 -0.15 -9.12 17.10
N ASP A 195 0.57 -9.64 18.10
CA ASP A 195 0.04 -10.64 19.02
C ASP A 195 -1.20 -10.14 19.77
N TYR A 196 -1.13 -8.93 20.33
CA TYR A 196 -2.29 -8.32 21.00
C TYR A 196 -3.51 -8.24 20.06
N LEU A 197 -3.32 -7.81 18.81
CA LEU A 197 -4.41 -7.71 17.83
C LEU A 197 -5.01 -9.07 17.45
N LEU A 198 -4.19 -10.12 17.38
CA LEU A 198 -4.64 -11.46 16.97
C LEU A 198 -5.15 -12.32 18.14
N SER A 199 -4.77 -11.98 19.39
CA SER A 199 -5.08 -12.78 20.59
C SER A 199 -6.03 -12.09 21.56
N CYS A 200 -5.87 -10.79 21.78
CA CYS A 200 -6.54 -10.05 22.87
C CYS A 200 -7.63 -9.09 22.37
N ASN A 201 -7.66 -8.77 21.08
CA ASN A 201 -8.59 -7.79 20.50
C ASN A 201 -9.85 -8.42 19.88
N GLY A 202 -10.25 -9.60 20.37
CA GLY A 202 -11.38 -10.36 19.84
C GLY A 202 -11.14 -10.96 18.44
N THR A 203 -12.22 -11.19 17.70
CA THR A 203 -12.20 -11.74 16.34
C THR A 203 -12.43 -10.66 15.28
N GLY A 204 -12.23 -11.00 14.01
CA GLY A 204 -12.43 -10.09 12.87
C GLY A 204 -11.27 -9.11 12.69
N ASN A 205 -10.12 -9.34 13.32
CA ASN A 205 -8.94 -8.49 13.13
C ASN A 205 -8.18 -8.91 11.88
N ALA A 206 -7.84 -7.96 11.00
CA ALA A 206 -6.98 -8.18 9.85
C ALA A 206 -5.71 -7.33 9.99
N VAL A 207 -4.61 -7.95 10.40
CA VAL A 207 -3.32 -7.26 10.49
C VAL A 207 -2.66 -7.27 9.13
N VAL A 208 -2.41 -6.09 8.57
CA VAL A 208 -1.82 -5.92 7.24
C VAL A 208 -0.33 -5.65 7.38
N ILE A 209 0.48 -6.60 6.94
CA ILE A 209 1.94 -6.55 7.01
C ILE A 209 2.47 -6.35 5.59
N VAL A 210 3.20 -5.26 5.37
CA VAL A 210 3.94 -5.08 4.12
C VAL A 210 5.23 -5.91 4.22
N VAL A 211 5.19 -7.11 3.67
CA VAL A 211 6.13 -8.19 4.03
C VAL A 211 7.57 -7.90 3.60
N GLY A 212 7.74 -7.28 2.43
CA GLY A 212 9.07 -6.91 1.93
C GLY A 212 9.76 -5.83 2.76
N GLY A 213 8.98 -4.98 3.44
CA GLY A 213 9.46 -3.93 4.33
C GLY A 213 10.44 -2.96 3.65
N ALA A 214 11.32 -2.37 4.46
CA ALA A 214 12.34 -1.42 4.00
C ALA A 214 13.34 -2.01 2.98
N ALA A 215 13.49 -3.33 2.89
CA ALA A 215 14.38 -3.94 1.89
C ALA A 215 13.77 -3.83 0.49
N GLU A 216 12.47 -4.07 0.38
CA GLU A 216 11.74 -4.00 -0.89
C GLU A 216 11.55 -2.55 -1.36
N SER A 217 11.31 -1.61 -0.44
CA SER A 217 11.17 -0.19 -0.78
C SER A 217 12.43 0.44 -1.37
N LEU A 218 13.61 -0.15 -1.13
CA LEU A 218 14.89 0.31 -1.68
C LEU A 218 15.14 -0.16 -3.11
N HIS A 219 14.34 -1.09 -3.60
CA HIS A 219 14.42 -1.67 -4.94
C HIS A 219 13.12 -1.44 -5.72
N CYS A 220 12.39 -0.37 -5.37
CA CYS A 220 11.15 0.01 -6.01
C CYS A 220 11.44 0.65 -7.38
N VAL A 221 11.25 -0.12 -8.45
CA VAL A 221 11.44 0.34 -9.83
C VAL A 221 10.10 0.29 -10.56
N PRO A 222 9.69 1.37 -11.25
CA PRO A 222 8.50 1.35 -12.09
C PRO A 222 8.53 0.22 -13.13
N GLY A 223 7.40 -0.46 -13.30
CA GLY A 223 7.26 -1.61 -14.22
C GLY A 223 7.95 -2.92 -13.77
N VAL A 224 8.67 -2.94 -12.65
CA VAL A 224 9.29 -4.16 -12.12
C VAL A 224 8.41 -4.77 -11.03
N ASN A 225 7.96 -6.00 -11.27
CA ASN A 225 7.13 -6.78 -10.35
C ASN A 225 8.01 -7.73 -9.53
N SER A 226 8.77 -7.17 -8.57
CA SER A 226 9.62 -7.93 -7.66
C SER A 226 9.18 -7.76 -6.21
N VAL A 227 9.14 -8.85 -5.46
CA VAL A 227 8.79 -8.86 -4.03
C VAL A 227 9.84 -9.62 -3.22
N THR A 228 10.26 -9.04 -2.09
CA THR A 228 11.14 -9.65 -1.09
C THR A 228 10.31 -10.52 -0.16
N LEU A 229 10.20 -11.81 -0.49
CA LEU A 229 9.33 -12.76 0.20
C LEU A 229 9.98 -14.12 0.47
N LYS A 230 10.99 -14.52 -0.31
CA LYS A 230 11.58 -15.87 -0.28
C LYS A 230 11.99 -16.31 1.13
N ASN A 231 12.66 -15.40 1.85
CA ASN A 231 13.17 -15.66 3.20
C ASN A 231 12.31 -15.01 4.30
N ARG A 232 11.17 -14.41 3.96
CA ARG A 232 10.30 -13.70 4.91
C ARG A 232 9.23 -14.65 5.46
N LYS A 233 9.61 -15.54 6.37
CA LYS A 233 8.70 -16.56 6.93
C LYS A 233 8.04 -16.18 8.27
N GLY A 234 8.48 -15.07 8.88
CA GLY A 234 8.03 -14.67 10.23
C GLY A 234 6.53 -14.41 10.35
N PHE A 235 5.88 -13.87 9.31
CA PHE A 235 4.43 -13.64 9.33
C PHE A 235 3.63 -14.95 9.24
N VAL A 236 4.16 -15.95 8.53
CA VAL A 236 3.58 -17.31 8.46
C VAL A 236 3.70 -18.01 9.80
N LYS A 237 4.88 -17.95 10.42
CA LYS A 237 5.08 -18.48 11.79
C LYS A 237 4.09 -17.83 12.75
N LEU A 238 3.93 -16.52 12.69
CA LEU A 238 3.00 -15.79 13.54
C LEU A 238 1.54 -16.18 13.30
N ALA A 239 1.13 -16.31 12.04
CA ALA A 239 -0.21 -16.77 11.66
C ALA A 239 -0.52 -18.15 12.24
N LEU A 240 0.40 -19.11 12.13
CA LEU A 240 0.29 -20.45 12.73
C LEU A 240 0.18 -20.39 14.26
N GLN A 241 1.03 -19.59 14.91
CA GLN A 241 0.99 -19.40 16.37
C GLN A 241 -0.36 -18.89 16.88
N LYS A 242 -1.04 -18.08 16.08
CA LYS A 242 -2.29 -17.44 16.47
C LYS A 242 -3.53 -18.07 15.85
N GLY A 243 -3.37 -19.05 14.95
CA GLY A 243 -4.49 -19.60 14.18
C GLY A 243 -5.20 -18.55 13.33
N SER A 244 -4.44 -17.58 12.80
CA SER A 244 -4.96 -16.46 12.01
C SER A 244 -4.67 -16.71 10.54
N ASP A 245 -5.69 -16.69 9.69
CA ASP A 245 -5.56 -17.10 8.29
C ASP A 245 -4.68 -16.14 7.49
N LEU A 246 -3.90 -16.70 6.57
CA LEU A 246 -3.01 -15.94 5.71
C LEU A 246 -3.76 -15.46 4.47
N VAL A 247 -3.71 -14.16 4.17
CA VAL A 247 -4.37 -13.61 2.98
C VAL A 247 -3.32 -12.93 2.10
N PRO A 248 -3.07 -13.42 0.88
CA PRO A 248 -2.18 -12.76 -0.05
C PRO A 248 -2.86 -11.52 -0.63
N VAL A 249 -2.16 -10.39 -0.59
CA VAL A 249 -2.63 -9.11 -1.13
C VAL A 249 -1.59 -8.57 -2.09
N TYR A 250 -2.01 -8.27 -3.32
CA TYR A 250 -1.14 -7.69 -4.35
C TYR A 250 -1.70 -6.35 -4.85
N SER A 251 -0.84 -5.34 -5.00
CA SER A 251 -1.19 -3.99 -5.45
C SER A 251 -0.45 -3.62 -6.74
N PHE A 252 -1.20 -3.58 -7.84
CA PHE A 252 -0.69 -3.12 -9.14
C PHE A 252 -0.55 -1.59 -9.14
N GLY A 253 0.50 -1.08 -9.78
CA GLY A 253 0.77 0.36 -9.90
C GLY A 253 1.48 1.00 -8.70
N GLU A 254 1.67 0.25 -7.60
CA GLU A 254 2.28 0.77 -6.37
C GLU A 254 3.71 1.28 -6.58
N ASN A 255 4.50 0.56 -7.39
CA ASN A 255 5.90 0.90 -7.67
C ASN A 255 6.04 2.08 -8.65
N ASP A 256 4.96 2.47 -9.32
CA ASP A 256 4.99 3.50 -10.37
C ASP A 256 4.73 4.91 -9.81
N ALA A 257 4.49 5.04 -8.51
CA ALA A 257 4.16 6.33 -7.88
C ALA A 257 5.34 7.30 -7.81
N TYR A 258 6.58 6.80 -7.83
CA TYR A 258 7.80 7.60 -7.84
C TYR A 258 8.89 6.92 -8.66
N LYS A 259 9.86 7.70 -9.13
CA LYS A 259 11.12 7.16 -9.65
C LYS A 259 12.16 7.20 -8.54
N GLN A 260 12.80 6.06 -8.29
CA GLN A 260 13.82 5.92 -7.26
C GLN A 260 15.22 6.02 -7.87
N VAL A 261 16.14 6.67 -7.16
CA VAL A 261 17.58 6.57 -7.44
C VAL A 261 18.10 5.33 -6.72
N ILE A 262 18.53 4.35 -7.51
CA ILE A 262 19.09 3.08 -6.99
C ILE A 262 20.60 3.15 -7.10
N PHE A 263 21.27 2.97 -5.96
CA PHE A 263 22.73 2.87 -5.91
C PHE A 263 23.17 1.47 -6.28
N GLU A 264 24.11 1.37 -7.22
CA GLU A 264 24.68 0.09 -7.66
C GLU A 264 25.41 -0.62 -6.52
N GLU A 265 25.35 -1.96 -6.53
CA GLU A 265 26.08 -2.79 -5.58
C GLU A 265 27.60 -2.62 -5.76
N GLY A 266 28.32 -2.52 -4.65
CA GLY A 266 29.77 -2.22 -4.65
C GLY A 266 30.12 -0.74 -4.56
N THR A 267 29.16 0.18 -4.68
CA THR A 267 29.42 1.62 -4.50
C THR A 267 29.50 2.03 -3.03
N CYS A 268 30.30 3.08 -2.75
CA CYS A 268 30.37 3.75 -1.44
C CYS A 268 28.97 4.16 -0.93
N TRP A 269 28.16 4.77 -1.80
CA TRP A 269 26.81 5.22 -1.48
C TRP A 269 25.88 4.08 -1.06
N ARG A 270 25.98 2.92 -1.74
CA ARG A 270 25.22 1.73 -1.38
C ARG A 270 25.65 1.17 -0.02
N ALA A 271 26.95 1.14 0.27
CA ALA A 271 27.47 0.73 1.57
C ALA A 271 26.98 1.66 2.70
N LEU A 272 26.99 2.99 2.45
CA LEU A 272 26.44 3.98 3.38
C LEU A 272 24.94 3.79 3.61
N GLN A 273 24.16 3.61 2.54
CA GLN A 273 22.71 3.37 2.62
C GLN A 273 22.40 2.11 3.44
N LYS A 274 23.10 1.00 3.20
CA LYS A 274 22.97 -0.25 3.97
C LYS A 274 23.35 -0.06 5.44
N ARG A 275 24.41 0.70 5.72
CA ARG A 275 24.83 1.02 7.10
C ARG A 275 23.77 1.84 7.83
N LEU A 276 23.22 2.87 7.18
CA LEU A 276 22.14 3.69 7.72
C LEU A 276 20.87 2.85 7.96
N GLN A 277 20.51 1.97 7.03
CA GLN A 277 19.39 1.05 7.19
C GLN A 277 19.53 0.18 8.44
N LYS A 278 20.74 -0.35 8.68
CA LYS A 278 21.02 -1.21 9.83
C LYS A 278 20.98 -0.45 11.17
N ILE A 279 21.39 0.81 11.17
CA ILE A 279 21.40 1.66 12.37
C ILE A 279 19.99 2.20 12.68
N LEU A 280 19.33 2.77 11.68
CA LEU A 280 18.07 3.49 11.85
C LEU A 280 16.84 2.57 11.75
N GLY A 281 17.01 1.35 11.22
CA GLY A 281 15.89 0.44 10.92
C GLY A 281 15.08 0.83 9.67
N PHE A 282 15.42 1.97 9.05
CA PHE A 282 14.92 2.44 7.77
C PHE A 282 16.08 3.10 7.01
N ALA A 283 16.16 2.89 5.70
CA ALA A 283 17.06 3.67 4.85
C ALA A 283 16.23 4.68 4.06
N PRO A 284 16.64 5.96 4.03
CA PRO A 284 15.96 6.94 3.21
C PRO A 284 16.09 6.53 1.73
N CYS A 285 14.95 6.36 1.07
CA CYS A 285 14.89 6.24 -0.38
C CYS A 285 15.13 7.63 -0.97
N LEU A 286 16.08 7.73 -1.90
CA LEU A 286 16.16 8.91 -2.76
C LEU A 286 15.19 8.71 -3.92
N PHE A 287 14.21 9.59 -4.03
CA PHE A 287 13.17 9.51 -5.03
C PHE A 287 12.87 10.89 -5.61
N TYR A 288 12.30 10.89 -6.81
CA TYR A 288 11.75 12.09 -7.41
C TYR A 288 10.41 11.74 -8.09
N GLY A 289 9.47 12.66 -7.94
CA GLY A 289 8.18 12.60 -8.59
C GLY A 289 8.05 13.65 -9.70
N SER A 290 6.81 14.07 -9.95
CA SER A 290 6.47 15.24 -10.76
C SER A 290 6.79 16.54 -10.00
N ALA A 291 6.14 17.66 -10.36
CA ALA A 291 6.31 19.03 -9.83
C ALA A 291 7.15 19.16 -8.53
N TRP A 292 8.27 19.88 -8.62
CA TRP A 292 9.24 20.10 -7.53
C TRP A 292 9.89 18.82 -6.96
N GLY A 293 9.72 17.68 -7.62
CA GLY A 293 10.31 16.39 -7.25
C GLY A 293 9.60 15.66 -6.11
N ILE A 294 8.58 16.25 -5.48
CA ILE A 294 7.91 15.68 -4.29
C ILE A 294 6.52 15.16 -4.61
N VAL A 295 5.81 15.73 -5.59
CA VAL A 295 4.48 15.25 -5.96
C VAL A 295 4.62 13.91 -6.68
N PRO A 296 3.94 12.83 -6.29
CA PRO A 296 4.05 11.54 -6.97
C PRO A 296 3.55 11.60 -8.42
N PHE A 297 3.66 10.49 -9.14
CA PHE A 297 2.98 10.31 -10.42
C PHE A 297 1.56 9.79 -10.17
N CYS A 298 0.57 10.32 -10.89
CA CYS A 298 -0.84 9.97 -10.75
C CYS A 298 -1.20 8.64 -11.48
N ASN A 299 -0.41 7.60 -11.23
CA ASN A 299 -0.64 6.29 -11.82
C ASN A 299 -1.73 5.52 -11.05
N PRO A 300 -2.62 4.78 -11.74
CA PRO A 300 -3.66 3.98 -11.09
C PRO A 300 -3.08 2.93 -10.14
N ILE A 301 -3.60 2.84 -8.92
CA ILE A 301 -3.23 1.79 -7.95
C ILE A 301 -4.41 0.85 -7.72
N THR A 302 -4.25 -0.45 -7.98
CA THR A 302 -5.31 -1.43 -7.75
C THR A 302 -4.82 -2.58 -6.87
N THR A 303 -5.41 -2.68 -5.68
CA THR A 303 -5.11 -3.72 -4.70
C THR A 303 -6.14 -4.85 -4.77
N ILE A 304 -5.67 -6.08 -4.93
CA ILE A 304 -6.45 -7.31 -4.92
C ILE A 304 -6.22 -8.04 -3.60
N VAL A 305 -7.30 -8.31 -2.87
CA VAL A 305 -7.28 -9.17 -1.68
C VAL A 305 -7.64 -10.59 -2.12
N GLY A 306 -6.66 -11.50 -2.04
CA GLY A 306 -6.78 -12.89 -2.46
C GLY A 306 -7.61 -13.78 -1.52
N GLU A 307 -7.62 -15.06 -1.83
CA GLU A 307 -8.30 -16.09 -1.03
C GLU A 307 -7.56 -16.36 0.28
N PRO A 308 -8.28 -16.49 1.42
CA PRO A 308 -7.66 -16.83 2.70
C PRO A 308 -7.15 -18.28 2.70
N ILE A 309 -5.89 -18.46 3.09
CA ILE A 309 -5.30 -19.75 3.40
C ILE A 309 -5.58 -20.03 4.87
N THR A 310 -6.46 -20.99 5.11
CA THR A 310 -6.79 -21.42 6.47
C THR A 310 -5.58 -22.08 7.13
N VAL A 311 -5.27 -21.67 8.36
CA VAL A 311 -4.16 -22.24 9.13
C VAL A 311 -4.63 -22.79 10.48
N PRO A 312 -4.03 -23.88 10.98
CA PRO A 312 -4.26 -24.35 12.34
C PRO A 312 -3.58 -23.43 13.35
N LYS A 313 -4.07 -23.44 14.59
CA LYS A 313 -3.38 -22.81 15.73
C LYS A 313 -2.37 -23.79 16.33
N ILE A 314 -1.08 -23.48 16.24
CA ILE A 314 0.02 -24.31 16.73
C ILE A 314 0.99 -23.41 17.49
N GLU A 315 1.17 -23.62 18.79
CA GLU A 315 1.97 -22.73 19.65
C GLU A 315 3.45 -22.67 19.24
N ASP A 316 4.03 -23.82 18.90
CA ASP A 316 5.40 -23.93 18.38
C ASP A 316 5.40 -24.69 17.03
N PRO A 317 5.16 -24.00 15.91
CA PRO A 317 5.15 -24.63 14.60
C PRO A 317 6.58 -24.99 14.18
N THR A 318 6.77 -26.22 13.71
CA THR A 318 8.05 -26.69 13.15
C THR A 318 8.42 -25.89 11.89
N GLU A 319 9.71 -25.85 11.57
CA GLU A 319 10.19 -25.17 10.35
C GLU A 319 9.56 -25.75 9.08
N GLU A 320 9.39 -27.06 9.01
CA GLU A 320 8.73 -27.75 7.90
C GLU A 320 7.28 -27.29 7.70
N MET A 321 6.52 -27.09 8.79
CA MET A 321 5.17 -26.56 8.72
C MET A 321 5.17 -25.11 8.24
N VAL A 322 6.08 -24.28 8.76
CA VAL A 322 6.22 -22.89 8.32
C VAL A 322 6.55 -22.84 6.82
N ASP A 323 7.41 -23.73 6.34
CA ASP A 323 7.82 -23.80 4.94
C ASP A 323 6.71 -24.28 4.02
N LEU A 324 5.90 -25.25 4.47
CA LEU A 324 4.72 -25.71 3.77
C LEU A 324 3.72 -24.55 3.55
N TYR A 325 3.34 -23.85 4.61
CA TYR A 325 2.38 -22.75 4.53
C TYR A 325 2.96 -21.52 3.81
N HIS A 326 4.26 -21.26 3.94
CA HIS A 326 4.94 -20.22 3.15
C HIS A 326 4.93 -20.56 1.66
N GLY A 327 5.19 -21.82 1.29
CA GLY A 327 5.08 -22.30 -0.09
C GLY A 327 3.66 -22.17 -0.64
N MET A 328 2.64 -22.50 0.16
CA MET A 328 1.24 -22.27 -0.21
C MET A 328 0.94 -20.78 -0.42
N TYR A 329 1.42 -19.92 0.49
CA TYR A 329 1.27 -18.47 0.39
C TYR A 329 1.92 -17.91 -0.88
N VAL A 330 3.16 -18.29 -1.18
CA VAL A 330 3.89 -17.85 -2.38
C VAL A 330 3.18 -18.29 -3.65
N ARG A 331 2.70 -19.54 -3.71
CA ARG A 331 1.91 -20.03 -4.85
C ARG A 331 0.62 -19.24 -5.03
N SER A 332 -0.12 -19.01 -3.94
CA SER A 332 -1.36 -18.24 -3.98
C SER A 332 -1.13 -16.79 -4.44
N LEU A 333 -0.06 -16.14 -3.97
CA LEU A 333 0.32 -14.80 -4.42
C LEU A 333 0.66 -14.75 -5.92
N ARG A 334 1.40 -15.73 -6.43
CA ARG A 334 1.71 -15.84 -7.87
C ARG A 334 0.46 -16.06 -8.70
N CYS A 335 -0.40 -17.00 -8.32
CA CYS A 335 -1.67 -17.22 -9.00
C CYS A 335 -2.56 -15.97 -8.99
N LEU A 336 -2.58 -15.23 -7.87
CA LEU A 336 -3.30 -13.96 -7.77
C LEU A 336 -2.72 -12.92 -8.74
N PHE A 337 -1.41 -12.79 -8.82
CA PHE A 337 -0.74 -11.90 -9.78
C PHE A 337 -1.08 -12.30 -11.22
N ASP A 338 -0.85 -13.55 -11.60
CA ASP A 338 -1.04 -14.04 -12.97
C ASP A 338 -2.49 -13.89 -13.44
N LYS A 339 -3.46 -14.12 -12.55
CA LYS A 339 -4.89 -13.98 -12.85
C LYS A 339 -5.30 -12.54 -13.19
N TYR A 340 -4.63 -11.54 -12.64
CA TYR A 340 -5.05 -10.13 -12.72
C TYR A 340 -4.09 -9.24 -13.52
N LYS A 341 -2.85 -9.67 -13.79
CA LYS A 341 -1.81 -8.84 -14.42
C LYS A 341 -2.24 -8.18 -15.74
N THR A 342 -2.87 -8.94 -16.64
CA THR A 342 -3.31 -8.43 -17.95
C THR A 342 -4.46 -7.43 -17.85
N ARG A 343 -5.28 -7.50 -16.81
CA ARG A 343 -6.36 -6.54 -16.57
C ARG A 343 -5.84 -5.17 -16.14
N PHE A 344 -4.60 -5.10 -15.64
CA PHE A 344 -3.98 -3.89 -15.12
C PHE A 344 -2.73 -3.48 -15.89
N GLY A 345 -2.69 -3.78 -17.19
CA GLY A 345 -1.72 -3.23 -18.13
C GLY A 345 -0.40 -3.99 -18.25
N LEU A 346 -0.24 -5.11 -17.55
CA LEU A 346 0.93 -5.98 -17.70
C LEU A 346 0.73 -6.99 -18.84
N LYS A 347 1.82 -7.48 -19.41
CA LYS A 347 1.80 -8.50 -20.47
C LYS A 347 1.65 -9.90 -19.88
N GLU A 348 1.17 -10.84 -20.69
CA GLU A 348 1.07 -12.24 -20.29
C GLU A 348 2.44 -12.85 -19.94
N SER A 349 3.50 -12.36 -20.60
CA SER A 349 4.89 -12.74 -20.35
C SER A 349 5.47 -12.19 -19.05
N ASP A 350 4.83 -11.20 -18.43
CA ASP A 350 5.35 -10.59 -17.20
C ASP A 350 5.18 -11.57 -16.04
N ILE A 351 6.22 -11.68 -15.21
CA ILE A 351 6.26 -12.61 -14.08
C ILE A 351 6.49 -11.87 -12.76
N LEU A 352 5.94 -12.42 -11.69
CA LEU A 352 6.22 -11.95 -10.33
C LEU A 352 7.54 -12.56 -9.83
N HIS A 353 8.57 -11.74 -9.71
CA HIS A 353 9.86 -12.14 -9.16
C HIS A 353 9.79 -12.22 -7.63
N ILE A 354 10.09 -13.40 -7.09
CA ILE A 354 10.15 -13.64 -5.63
C ILE A 354 11.62 -13.67 -5.22
N GLN A 355 12.06 -12.66 -4.45
CA GLN A 355 13.42 -12.49 -3.95
C GLN A 355 13.56 -12.86 -2.48
#